data_AF-A0A383DUC6-F1
#
_entry.id   AF-A0A383DUC6-F1
#
_cell.length_a   1.000
_cell.length_b   1.000
_cell.length_c   1.000
_cell.angle_alpha   90.00
_cell.angle_beta   90.00
_cell.angle_gamma   90.00
#
_symmetry.space_group_name_H-M   'P 1'
#
loop_
_entity.id
_entity.type
_entity.pdbx_description
1 polymer ?
#
loop_
_entity_poly.entity_id
_entity_poly.type
_entity_poly.pdbx_seq_one_letter_code
_entity_poly.pdbx_strand_id
1 'polypeptide(L)'
;MNILLNPGPVVLSKRVREALLKPDLCHRELEFIELQNKIRNNLLNIYKLPAEKWAAVVFTGSGTSAMESMITSLVPIHTKLLIIE
;
A
#
# COMPACT_ATOMS: atom_id res chain seq x y z
N MET A 1 20.29 -16.89 -10.74
CA MET A 1 19.04 -16.36 -10.17
C MET A 1 19.12 -16.61 -8.67
N ASN A 2 19.10 -15.57 -7.84
CA ASN A 2 19.27 -15.73 -6.39
C ASN A 2 17.90 -16.01 -5.76
N ILE A 3 17.81 -17.07 -4.96
CA ILE A 3 16.63 -17.39 -4.16
C ILE A 3 16.76 -16.66 -2.82
N LEU A 4 15.73 -15.91 -2.44
CA LEU A 4 15.63 -15.25 -1.14
C LEU A 4 14.69 -16.05 -0.24
N LEU A 5 15.17 -16.40 0.97
CA LEU A 5 14.45 -17.21 1.97
C LEU A 5 14.04 -16.38 3.20
N ASN A 6 13.99 -15.06 3.07
CA ASN A 6 13.51 -14.13 4.09
C ASN A 6 12.06 -13.66 3.79
N PRO A 7 11.30 -13.19 4.79
CA PRO A 7 9.89 -12.80 4.61
C PRO A 7 9.70 -11.43 3.91
N GLY A 8 10.79 -10.73 3.57
CA GLY A 8 10.74 -9.42 2.94
C GLY A 8 12.08 -8.67 3.03
N PRO A 9 12.52 -7.97 1.96
CA PRO A 9 12.03 -8.05 0.59
C PRO A 9 12.31 -9.42 -0.07
N VAL A 10 11.51 -9.82 -1.05
CA VAL A 10 11.57 -11.14 -1.71
C VAL A 10 11.90 -11.06 -3.20
N VAL A 11 12.10 -12.21 -3.85
CA VAL A 11 12.39 -12.28 -5.29
C VAL A 11 11.19 -11.76 -6.12
N LEU A 12 11.45 -10.78 -7.00
CA LEU A 12 10.42 -10.21 -7.89
C LEU A 12 10.22 -11.04 -9.16
N SER A 13 9.01 -11.04 -9.72
CA SER A 13 8.80 -11.56 -11.07
C SER A 13 9.47 -10.64 -12.12
N LYS A 14 9.78 -11.19 -13.31
CA LYS A 14 10.33 -10.40 -14.43
C LYS A 14 9.45 -9.19 -14.76
N ARG A 15 8.13 -9.40 -14.83
CA ARG A 15 7.13 -8.36 -15.09
C ARG A 15 7.18 -7.20 -14.10
N VAL A 16 7.40 -7.48 -12.80
CA VAL A 16 7.47 -6.43 -11.78
C VAL A 16 8.78 -5.63 -11.91
N ARG A 17 9.91 -6.29 -12.21
CA ARG A 17 11.17 -5.59 -12.46
C ARG A 17 11.08 -4.66 -13.66
N GLU A 18 10.49 -5.13 -14.76
CA GLU A 18 10.30 -4.32 -15.97
C GLU A 18 9.38 -3.11 -15.75
N ALA A 19 8.39 -3.22 -14.87
CA ALA A 19 7.52 -2.09 -14.54
C ALA A 19 8.27 -0.94 -13.86
N LEU A 20 9.33 -1.23 -13.08
CA LEU A 20 10.16 -0.22 -12.41
C LEU A 20 11.13 0.50 -13.36
N LEU A 21 11.34 -0.02 -14.57
CA LEU A 21 12.22 0.57 -15.59
C LEU A 21 11.48 1.47 -16.58
N LYS A 22 10.18 1.71 -16.36
CA LYS A 22 9.38 2.60 -17.19
C LYS A 22 9.78 4.07 -16.97
N PRO A 23 9.50 4.97 -17.92
CA PRO A 23 9.76 6.40 -17.76
C PRO A 23 9.09 6.99 -16.52
N ASP A 24 9.66 8.08 -16.01
CA ASP A 24 9.09 8.83 -14.90
C ASP A 24 7.70 9.36 -15.26
N LEU A 25 6.80 9.31 -14.27
CA LEU A 25 5.45 9.86 -14.38
C LEU A 25 5.32 11.03 -13.41
N CYS A 26 4.83 12.17 -13.92
CA CYS A 26 4.48 13.29 -13.05
C CYS A 26 3.22 12.93 -12.25
N HIS A 27 3.29 13.09 -10.92
CA HIS A 27 2.22 12.69 -9.99
C HIS A 27 0.92 13.52 -10.11
N ARG A 28 0.93 14.57 -10.93
CA ARG A 28 -0.22 15.45 -11.20
C ARG A 28 -0.91 15.13 -12.52
N GLU A 29 -0.33 14.27 -13.34
CA GLU A 29 -0.89 13.88 -14.64
C GLU A 29 -1.97 12.79 -14.49
N LEU A 30 -2.87 12.74 -15.46
CA LEU A 30 -4.02 11.83 -15.47
C LEU A 30 -3.59 10.37 -15.37
N GLU A 31 -2.51 9.99 -16.05
CA GLU A 31 -1.98 8.63 -16.07
C GLU A 31 -1.53 8.17 -14.68
N PHE A 32 -0.97 9.07 -13.87
CA PHE A 32 -0.60 8.74 -12.49
C PHE A 32 -1.82 8.62 -11.59
N ILE A 33 -2.82 9.50 -11.77
CA ILE A 33 -4.09 9.45 -11.04
C ILE A 33 -4.81 8.12 -11.32
N GLU A 34 -4.89 7.71 -12.59
CA GLU A 34 -5.45 6.42 -13.00
C GLU A 34 -4.69 5.24 -12.40
N LEU A 35 -3.35 5.29 -12.41
CA LEU A 35 -2.51 4.27 -11.77
C LEU A 35 -2.81 4.16 -10.27
N GLN A 36 -2.88 5.29 -9.56
CA GLN A 36 -3.17 5.32 -8.14
C GLN A 36 -4.56 4.77 -7.82
N ASN A 37 -5.58 5.17 -8.60
CA ASN A 37 -6.95 4.65 -8.46
C ASN A 37 -7.02 3.14 -8.71
N LYS A 38 -6.30 2.66 -9.73
CA LYS A 38 -6.20 1.22 -10.01
C LYS A 38 -5.56 0.46 -8.86
N ILE A 39 -4.49 0.99 -8.24
CA ILE A 39 -3.86 0.38 -7.06
C ILE A 39 -4.86 0.31 -5.91
N ARG A 40 -5.56 1.40 -5.62
CA ARG A 40 -6.56 1.46 -4.54
C ARG A 40 -7.68 0.43 -4.74
N ASN A 41 -8.23 0.33 -5.95
CA ASN A 41 -9.28 -0.64 -6.29
C ASN A 41 -8.77 -2.08 -6.20
N ASN A 42 -7.55 -2.35 -6.68
CA ASN A 42 -6.96 -3.68 -6.59
C ASN A 42 -6.73 -4.12 -5.13
N LEU A 43 -6.33 -3.20 -4.25
CA LEU A 43 -6.18 -3.50 -2.82
C LEU A 43 -7.53 -3.90 -2.20
N LEU A 44 -8.61 -3.15 -2.46
CA LEU A 44 -9.95 -3.52 -1.99
C LEU A 44 -10.37 -4.91 -2.52
N ASN A 45 -10.11 -5.19 -3.79
CA ASN A 45 -10.43 -6.47 -4.41
C ASN A 45 -9.66 -7.65 -3.79
N ILE A 46 -8.37 -7.48 -3.48
CA ILE A 46 -7.54 -8.51 -2.83
C ILE A 46 -8.15 -8.92 -1.48
N TYR A 47 -8.62 -7.94 -0.71
CA TYR A 47 -9.26 -8.18 0.59
C TYR A 47 -10.77 -8.42 0.52
N LYS A 48 -11.37 -8.46 -0.69
CA LYS A 48 -12.82 -8.63 -0.93
C LYS A 48 -13.67 -7.60 -0.17
N LEU A 49 -13.23 -6.35 -0.16
CA LEU A 49 -13.89 -5.25 0.54
C LEU A 49 -14.78 -4.44 -0.43
N PRO A 50 -16.09 -4.23 -0.11
CA PRO A 50 -16.97 -3.40 -0.93
C PRO A 50 -16.53 -1.93 -0.95
N ALA A 51 -16.37 -1.35 -2.14
CA ALA A 51 -15.88 0.01 -2.31
C ALA A 51 -16.86 1.09 -1.81
N GLU A 52 -18.14 0.74 -1.61
CA GLU A 52 -19.14 1.65 -1.04
C GLU A 52 -18.94 1.85 0.47
N LYS A 53 -18.21 0.95 1.13
CA LYS A 53 -17.97 0.97 2.58
C LYS A 53 -16.51 1.17 2.95
N TRP A 54 -15.59 0.82 2.06
CA TRP A 54 -14.16 0.77 2.35
C TRP A 54 -13.37 1.60 1.34
N ALA A 55 -12.30 2.22 1.83
CA ALA A 55 -11.33 2.94 1.01
C ALA A 55 -9.92 2.47 1.35
N ALA A 56 -9.10 2.26 0.32
CA ALA A 56 -7.66 2.07 0.48
C ALA A 56 -6.96 3.44 0.46
N VAL A 57 -6.09 3.68 1.43
CA VAL A 57 -5.20 4.86 1.50
C VAL A 57 -3.78 4.40 1.19
N VAL A 58 -3.15 5.01 0.17
CA VAL A 58 -1.80 4.64 -0.30
C VAL A 58 -0.88 5.83 -0.08
N PHE A 59 0.22 5.60 0.62
CA PHE A 59 1.26 6.60 0.85
C PHE A 59 2.64 5.96 0.91
N THR A 60 3.68 6.77 0.73
CA THR A 60 5.07 6.32 0.74
C THR A 60 5.52 6.06 2.17
N GLY A 61 5.86 4.81 2.48
CA GLY A 61 6.32 4.40 3.80
C GLY A 61 6.50 2.89 3.89
N SER A 62 7.01 2.41 5.03
CA SER A 62 7.10 0.98 5.32
C SER A 62 5.79 0.47 5.94
N GLY A 63 5.73 -0.83 6.23
CA GLY A 63 4.63 -1.40 7.03
C GLY A 63 4.53 -0.75 8.43
N THR A 64 5.64 -0.32 9.02
CA THR A 64 5.65 0.39 10.30
C THR A 64 4.98 1.76 10.17
N SER A 65 5.27 2.51 9.11
CA SER A 65 4.61 3.79 8.83
C SER A 65 3.10 3.63 8.62
N ALA A 66 2.67 2.51 8.01
CA ALA A 66 1.26 2.16 7.90
C ALA A 66 0.61 1.96 9.27
N MET A 67 1.25 1.20 10.17
CA MET A 67 0.75 0.99 11.53
C MET A 67 0.71 2.29 12.35
N GLU A 68 1.77 3.08 12.31
CA GLU A 68 1.83 4.37 13.01
C GLU A 68 0.73 5.33 12.54
N SER A 69 0.48 5.39 11.23
CA SER A 69 -0.59 6.22 10.67
C SER A 69 -1.97 5.77 11.14
N MET A 70 -2.22 4.45 11.22
CA MET A 70 -3.49 3.93 11.75
C MET A 70 -3.69 4.31 13.22
N ILE A 71 -2.67 4.16 14.06
CA ILE A 71 -2.77 4.48 15.49
C ILE A 71 -2.97 5.99 15.69
N THR A 72 -2.15 6.82 15.03
CA THR A 72 -2.18 8.28 15.20
C THR A 72 -3.41 8.94 14.59
N SER A 73 -4.04 8.32 13.58
CA SER A 73 -5.20 8.90 12.89
C SER A 73 -6.54 8.35 13.36
N LEU A 74 -6.60 7.11 13.87
CA LEU A 74 -7.88 6.44 14.19
C LEU A 74 -8.19 6.37 15.68
N VAL A 75 -7.22 6.59 16.57
CA VAL A 75 -7.44 6.59 18.03
C VAL A 75 -7.65 8.02 18.52
N PRO A 76 -8.84 8.39 19.03
CA PRO A 76 -9.08 9.73 19.53
C PRO A 76 -8.25 10.05 20.80
N ILE A 77 -7.84 11.32 20.95
CA ILE A 77 -6.91 11.81 21.98
C ILE A 77 -7.29 11.41 23.42
N HIS A 78 -8.59 11.32 23.72
CA HIS A 78 -9.10 11.02 25.06
C HIS A 78 -9.66 9.60 25.21
N THR A 79 -9.18 8.66 24.40
CA THR A 79 -9.59 7.26 24.45
C THR A 79 -8.43 6.36 24.87
N LYS A 80 -8.71 5.06 25.06
CA LYS A 80 -7.72 4.06 25.42
C LYS A 80 -7.64 3.02 24.32
N LEU A 81 -6.42 2.61 23.95
CA LEU A 81 -6.13 1.52 23.04
C LEU A 81 -5.60 0.32 23.83
N LEU A 82 -6.16 -0.87 23.60
CA LEU A 82 -5.58 -2.13 24.08
C LEU A 82 -4.70 -2.71 22.98
N ILE A 83 -3.42 -2.98 23.30
CA ILE A 83 -2.46 -3.63 22.40
C ILE A 83 -2.25 -5.06 22.91
N ILE A 84 -2.35 -6.03 22.02
CA ILE A 84 -2.04 -7.44 22.31
C ILE A 84 -0.58 -7.68 21.92
N GLU A 85 0.16 -8.33 22.82
CA GLU A 85 1.55 -8.79 22.62
C GLU A 85 1.58 -10.32 22.49
#